data_AF-A0A0R2CXN2-F1
#
_entry.id   AF-A0A0R2CXN2-F1
#
_cell.length_a   1.000
_cell.length_b   1.000
_cell.length_c   1.000
_cell.angle_alpha   90.00
_cell.angle_beta   90.00
_cell.angle_gamma   90.00
#
_symmetry.space_group_name_H-M   'P 1'
#
loop_
_entity.id
_entity.type
_entity.pdbx_description
1 polymer ?
#
loop_
_entity_poly.entity_id
_entity_poly.type
_entity_poly.pdbx_seq_one_letter_code
_entity_poly.pdbx_strand_id
1 'polypeptide(L)'
;MQSSLKKSLYVGLAALGFVTVAGAANANTASAKTYAKVTSNKWIGATAANNITFNGNNALYTKAGTLKGAKTVATTTTLKRLAKSTSNKDNFVAYRVATTNRGSVYYKVVSLDKDYRGWIYGGKSTDSFAGGIESYSTTKDAKDVTTATYKKFAQVGTTNDGTMLTYKDPMYTVYGSGRAIKDSTPFKNDVLKVTKTVTSSRDGKEWSYVEDEANTSVNGWILSSALKDANGEVPASQGVTINVIDKATGKVVATQVVKYTGAENGTMNVTNSTVNIPAGYSADKNPWAKGAESVAKGGSTNYYVNQKDKTTQINFGMKSNTNNKEAGVTVNVDFYDMLSKDQKDKLVAATKDAANQVVQGTTVTTSNIEKILDQAGLKNFDFTGKDGKTYTATYVKVTPDSTVANASIVKGIDAYFNIAAK
;
A
#
# COMPACT_ATOMS: atom_id res chain seq x y z
N MET A 1 20.58 51.49 -58.47
CA MET A 1 20.46 50.50 -57.38
C MET A 1 21.85 50.18 -56.86
N GLN A 2 22.06 50.48 -55.58
CA GLN A 2 23.05 49.99 -54.59
C GLN A 2 24.28 49.23 -55.13
N SER A 3 25.48 49.80 -55.13
CA SER A 3 26.51 49.80 -54.04
C SER A 3 26.78 48.39 -53.46
N SER A 4 27.99 47.82 -53.46
CA SER A 4 29.32 48.44 -53.35
C SER A 4 30.46 47.56 -53.88
N LEU A 5 31.44 48.21 -54.53
CA LEU A 5 32.85 47.79 -54.65
C LEU A 5 33.48 47.58 -53.23
N LYS A 6 34.58 46.84 -52.97
CA LYS A 6 35.90 46.80 -53.62
C LYS A 6 36.69 45.52 -53.24
N LYS A 7 37.49 45.06 -54.21
CA LYS A 7 38.70 44.23 -54.06
C LYS A 7 39.79 44.98 -53.28
N SER A 8 40.66 44.27 -52.56
CA SER A 8 42.11 44.34 -52.79
C SER A 8 42.92 43.45 -51.83
N LEU A 9 43.59 42.48 -52.45
CA LEU A 9 44.81 41.83 -52.01
C LEU A 9 45.94 42.86 -51.86
N TYR A 10 46.70 42.81 -50.77
CA TYR A 10 48.03 43.43 -50.71
C TYR A 10 49.02 42.46 -50.07
N VAL A 11 50.00 42.09 -50.90
CA VAL A 11 51.24 41.40 -50.59
C VAL A 11 52.21 42.46 -50.05
N GLY A 12 52.91 42.15 -48.97
CA GLY A 12 54.02 42.94 -48.43
C GLY A 12 55.16 42.01 -48.05
N LEU A 13 56.05 41.79 -49.00
CA LEU A 13 57.37 41.17 -48.81
C LEU A 13 58.29 42.25 -48.21
N ALA A 14 58.96 41.97 -47.09
CA ALA A 14 60.12 42.74 -46.66
C ALA A 14 61.17 41.79 -46.07
N ALA A 15 62.40 41.95 -46.57
CA ALA A 15 63.53 41.05 -46.41
C ALA A 15 64.41 41.39 -45.18
N LEU A 16 65.01 40.32 -44.65
CA LEU A 16 66.35 40.19 -44.05
C LEU A 16 66.92 41.36 -43.22
N GLY A 17 66.97 41.14 -41.91
CA GLY A 17 67.98 41.70 -41.01
C GLY A 17 68.54 40.59 -40.13
N PHE A 18 69.73 40.09 -40.48
CA PHE A 18 70.55 39.23 -39.62
C PHE A 18 71.07 40.09 -38.45
N VAL A 19 70.68 39.76 -37.23
CA VAL A 19 71.47 40.10 -36.03
C VAL A 19 71.54 38.84 -35.18
N THR A 20 72.71 38.20 -35.20
CA THR A 20 73.11 37.20 -34.23
C THR A 20 73.25 37.88 -32.87
N VAL A 21 72.31 37.63 -31.95
CA VAL A 21 72.55 37.78 -30.52
C VAL A 21 72.53 36.37 -29.93
N ALA A 22 73.70 35.91 -29.51
CA ALA A 22 73.84 34.75 -28.66
C ALA A 22 73.02 34.98 -27.39
N GLY A 23 71.97 34.19 -27.23
CA GLY A 23 71.11 34.20 -26.05
C GLY A 23 70.50 32.82 -25.91
N ALA A 24 71.27 31.91 -25.29
CA ALA A 24 70.72 30.70 -24.70
C ALA A 24 69.74 31.12 -23.58
N ALA A 25 68.51 31.44 -23.95
CA ALA A 25 67.42 31.64 -23.02
C ALA A 25 66.52 30.41 -23.14
N ASN A 26 66.37 29.71 -22.03
CA ASN A 26 65.50 28.56 -21.83
C ASN A 26 64.12 28.81 -22.45
N ALA A 27 63.92 28.36 -23.69
CA ALA A 27 62.58 28.22 -24.25
C ALA A 27 61.92 27.07 -23.50
N ASN A 28 61.13 27.41 -22.47
CA ASN A 28 60.20 26.46 -21.87
C ASN A 28 59.28 25.97 -23.00
N THR A 29 59.60 24.81 -23.57
CA THR A 29 58.71 24.08 -24.46
C THR A 29 57.39 23.87 -23.72
N ALA A 30 56.37 24.63 -24.10
CA ALA A 30 55.02 24.47 -23.61
C ALA A 30 54.54 23.07 -24.02
N SER A 31 54.69 22.09 -23.13
CA SER A 31 54.26 20.73 -23.39
C SER A 31 52.75 20.71 -23.48
N ALA A 32 52.21 20.40 -24.66
CA ALA A 32 50.77 20.27 -24.87
C ALA A 32 50.20 19.22 -23.89
N LYS A 33 49.15 19.59 -23.15
CA LYS A 33 48.48 18.67 -22.22
C LYS A 33 47.96 17.46 -22.99
N THR A 34 48.60 16.32 -22.82
CA THR A 34 48.18 15.05 -23.43
C THR A 34 47.08 14.41 -22.58
N TYR A 35 46.03 13.93 -23.24
CA TYR A 35 44.90 13.25 -22.61
C TYR A 35 45.02 11.73 -22.75
N ALA A 36 44.47 11.00 -21.79
CA ALA A 36 44.36 9.55 -21.91
C ALA A 36 43.35 9.17 -23.03
N LYS A 37 43.42 7.92 -23.49
CA LYS A 37 42.46 7.28 -24.40
C LYS A 37 41.94 6.01 -23.75
N VAL A 38 40.68 5.65 -23.99
CA VAL A 38 40.11 4.37 -23.53
C VAL A 38 40.64 3.25 -24.43
N THR A 39 41.18 2.19 -23.82
CA THR A 39 41.67 0.99 -24.51
C THR A 39 40.72 -0.20 -24.33
N SER A 40 39.93 -0.22 -23.27
CA SER A 40 38.90 -1.24 -23.04
C SER A 40 37.65 -0.63 -22.41
N ASN A 41 36.49 -1.21 -22.69
CA ASN A 41 35.22 -0.85 -22.03
C ASN A 41 34.30 -2.07 -22.03
N LYS A 42 34.20 -2.74 -20.88
CA LYS A 42 33.48 -4.00 -20.72
C LYS A 42 32.27 -3.81 -19.82
N TRP A 43 31.17 -4.48 -20.18
CA TRP A 43 30.04 -4.66 -19.28
C TRP A 43 30.38 -5.74 -18.25
N ILE A 44 30.09 -5.49 -16.97
CA ILE A 44 30.38 -6.42 -15.85
C ILE A 44 29.12 -6.86 -15.10
N GLY A 45 27.93 -6.48 -15.56
CA GLY A 45 26.66 -6.75 -14.87
C GLY A 45 26.32 -5.73 -13.79
N ALA A 46 25.04 -5.53 -13.52
CA ALA A 46 24.54 -4.67 -12.45
C ALA A 46 23.94 -5.54 -11.32
N THR A 47 24.72 -6.49 -10.82
CA THR A 47 24.32 -7.47 -9.80
C THR A 47 24.70 -7.00 -8.40
N ALA A 48 24.13 -7.62 -7.36
CA ALA A 48 24.45 -7.31 -5.97
C ALA A 48 25.95 -7.45 -5.63
N ALA A 49 26.66 -8.37 -6.28
CA ALA A 49 28.12 -8.52 -6.13
C ALA A 49 28.92 -7.29 -6.57
N ASN A 50 28.33 -6.43 -7.42
CA ASN A 50 28.94 -5.21 -7.90
C ASN A 50 28.39 -3.96 -7.18
N ASN A 51 27.67 -4.14 -6.06
CA ASN A 51 27.28 -3.03 -5.22
C ASN A 51 28.51 -2.41 -4.57
N ILE A 52 28.56 -1.07 -4.59
CA ILE A 52 29.71 -0.29 -4.14
C ILE A 52 29.27 0.87 -3.26
N THR A 53 30.23 1.39 -2.50
CA THR A 53 30.15 2.71 -1.88
C THR A 53 31.38 3.53 -2.27
N PHE A 54 31.37 4.82 -1.92
CA PHE A 54 32.46 5.75 -2.21
C PHE A 54 33.32 5.97 -0.98
N ASN A 55 34.64 6.07 -1.16
CA ASN A 55 35.53 6.57 -0.10
C ASN A 55 35.70 8.10 -0.15
N GLY A 56 35.27 8.74 -1.24
CA GLY A 56 35.29 10.18 -1.41
C GLY A 56 36.64 10.78 -1.81
N ASN A 57 37.60 9.98 -2.24
CA ASN A 57 38.92 10.45 -2.69
C ASN A 57 38.95 10.89 -4.16
N ASN A 58 37.95 10.46 -4.96
CA ASN A 58 37.85 10.77 -6.37
C ASN A 58 36.45 11.28 -6.69
N ALA A 59 36.33 12.19 -7.66
CA ALA A 59 35.04 12.68 -8.12
C ALA A 59 34.40 11.73 -9.15
N LEU A 60 33.09 11.89 -9.37
CA LEU A 60 32.34 11.20 -10.42
C LEU A 60 32.32 12.07 -11.68
N TYR A 61 32.55 11.49 -12.85
CA TYR A 61 32.69 12.23 -14.11
C TYR A 61 31.76 11.71 -15.21
N THR A 62 31.53 12.50 -16.26
CA THR A 62 30.72 12.09 -17.42
C THR A 62 31.39 10.99 -18.27
N LYS A 63 32.73 10.93 -18.22
CA LYS A 63 33.61 9.93 -18.85
C LYS A 63 34.86 9.79 -17.97
N ALA A 64 35.74 8.82 -18.21
CA ALA A 64 36.96 8.67 -17.42
C ALA A 64 37.71 10.02 -17.25
N GLY A 65 38.06 10.38 -16.02
CA GLY A 65 38.42 11.75 -15.63
C GLY A 65 39.68 12.32 -16.31
N THR A 66 40.54 11.45 -16.86
CA THR A 66 41.76 11.83 -17.60
C THR A 66 41.54 12.02 -19.10
N LEU A 67 40.33 11.78 -19.61
CA LEU A 67 39.98 11.98 -21.01
C LEU A 67 39.66 13.45 -21.31
N LYS A 68 39.85 13.86 -22.57
CA LYS A 68 39.48 15.20 -23.02
C LYS A 68 37.97 15.46 -22.84
N GLY A 69 37.65 16.59 -22.21
CA GLY A 69 36.27 17.02 -21.97
C GLY A 69 35.51 16.19 -20.94
N ALA A 70 36.20 15.50 -20.02
CA ALA A 70 35.55 14.96 -18.83
C ALA A 70 35.02 16.10 -17.95
N LYS A 71 33.73 16.03 -17.59
CA LYS A 71 33.06 16.99 -16.72
C LYS A 71 32.69 16.30 -15.41
N THR A 72 32.77 17.01 -14.30
CA THR A 72 32.37 16.51 -12.98
C THR A 72 30.85 16.37 -12.93
N VAL A 73 30.36 15.20 -12.56
CA VAL A 73 28.95 14.89 -12.25
C VAL A 73 28.68 15.08 -10.76
N ALA A 74 29.60 14.62 -9.91
CA ALA A 74 29.53 14.81 -8.46
C ALA A 74 30.94 15.00 -7.90
N THR A 75 31.11 15.97 -6.99
CA THR A 75 32.41 16.27 -6.37
C THR A 75 32.77 15.23 -5.32
N THR A 76 34.03 15.22 -4.87
CA THR A 76 34.49 14.39 -3.74
C THR A 76 33.65 14.63 -2.49
N THR A 77 33.30 15.89 -2.20
CA THR A 77 32.44 16.27 -1.07
C THR A 77 31.04 15.65 -1.20
N THR A 78 30.43 15.72 -2.38
CA THR A 78 29.12 15.08 -2.64
C THR A 78 29.20 13.58 -2.44
N LEU A 79 30.25 12.92 -2.94
CA LEU A 79 30.40 11.47 -2.80
C LEU A 79 30.68 11.05 -1.35
N LYS A 80 31.42 11.84 -0.56
CA LYS A 80 31.56 11.60 0.90
C LYS A 80 30.23 11.66 1.62
N ARG A 81 29.35 12.60 1.24
CA ARG A 81 27.99 12.70 1.79
C ARG A 81 27.14 11.49 1.40
N LEU A 82 27.16 11.09 0.12
CA LEU A 82 26.42 9.92 -0.36
C LEU A 82 26.90 8.63 0.29
N ALA A 83 28.21 8.46 0.48
CA ALA A 83 28.78 7.32 1.19
C ALA A 83 28.22 7.16 2.60
N LYS A 84 27.99 8.28 3.30
CA LYS A 84 27.43 8.34 4.67
C LYS A 84 25.90 8.43 4.71
N SER A 85 25.22 8.40 3.57
CA SER A 85 23.77 8.56 3.53
C SER A 85 23.06 7.39 4.23
N THR A 86 21.99 7.73 4.95
CA THR A 86 21.06 6.77 5.56
C THR A 86 19.89 6.43 4.63
N SER A 87 19.90 6.89 3.38
CA SER A 87 18.87 6.55 2.39
C SER A 87 19.32 5.40 1.49
N ASN A 88 18.52 4.34 1.36
CA ASN A 88 18.82 3.24 0.43
C ASN A 88 18.84 3.69 -1.04
N LYS A 89 18.21 4.82 -1.38
CA LYS A 89 18.29 5.41 -2.73
C LYS A 89 19.73 5.73 -3.15
N ASP A 90 20.58 6.04 -2.17
CA ASP A 90 22.01 6.34 -2.32
C ASP A 90 22.88 5.07 -2.28
N ASN A 91 22.31 3.89 -2.52
CA ASN A 91 23.08 2.72 -2.90
C ASN A 91 23.54 2.84 -4.35
N PHE A 92 24.70 2.26 -4.67
CA PHE A 92 25.30 2.34 -6.00
C PHE A 92 25.73 0.96 -6.48
N VAL A 93 25.69 0.77 -7.80
CA VAL A 93 26.23 -0.40 -8.47
C VAL A 93 27.22 0.02 -9.54
N ALA A 94 28.35 -0.69 -9.64
CA ALA A 94 29.24 -0.61 -10.79
C ALA A 94 28.78 -1.60 -11.86
N TYR A 95 28.62 -1.15 -13.11
CA TYR A 95 28.08 -2.00 -14.17
C TYR A 95 28.92 -2.04 -15.45
N ARG A 96 29.95 -1.18 -15.55
CA ARG A 96 31.00 -1.29 -16.57
C ARG A 96 32.36 -0.97 -15.97
N VAL A 97 33.40 -1.49 -16.61
CA VAL A 97 34.80 -1.17 -16.31
C VAL A 97 35.52 -0.76 -17.60
N ALA A 98 36.39 0.23 -17.51
CA ALA A 98 37.20 0.71 -18.63
C ALA A 98 38.65 0.92 -18.21
N THR A 99 39.58 0.52 -19.06
CA THR A 99 41.01 0.78 -18.91
C THR A 99 41.43 1.86 -19.90
N THR A 100 42.37 2.70 -19.49
CA THR A 100 42.97 3.72 -20.36
C THR A 100 44.34 3.28 -20.88
N ASN A 101 44.86 3.95 -21.91
CA ASN A 101 46.21 3.75 -22.42
C ASN A 101 47.33 4.08 -21.41
N ARG A 102 46.98 4.63 -20.24
CA ARG A 102 47.89 4.91 -19.13
C ARG A 102 47.76 3.88 -17.99
N GLY A 103 47.03 2.79 -18.20
CA GLY A 103 46.82 1.73 -17.20
C GLY A 103 45.83 2.07 -16.09
N SER A 104 45.23 3.27 -16.08
CA SER A 104 44.17 3.63 -15.12
C SER A 104 42.88 2.89 -15.45
N VAL A 105 42.22 2.37 -14.41
CA VAL A 105 40.91 1.72 -14.46
C VAL A 105 39.83 2.69 -13.95
N TYR A 106 38.70 2.72 -14.63
CA TYR A 106 37.51 3.49 -14.25
C TYR A 106 36.27 2.61 -14.29
N TYR A 107 35.39 2.78 -13.31
CA TYR A 107 34.10 2.08 -13.25
C TYR A 107 32.96 3.02 -13.58
N LYS A 108 32.02 2.55 -14.40
CA LYS A 108 30.75 3.23 -14.63
C LYS A 108 29.77 2.81 -13.55
N VAL A 109 29.31 3.77 -12.77
CA VAL A 109 28.42 3.55 -11.62
C VAL A 109 27.09 4.27 -11.82
N VAL A 110 26.06 3.79 -11.12
CA VAL A 110 24.74 4.42 -11.08
C VAL A 110 24.13 4.23 -9.68
N SER A 111 23.44 5.25 -9.17
CA SER A 111 22.63 5.11 -7.96
C SER A 111 21.39 4.27 -8.24
N LEU A 112 20.85 3.60 -7.23
CA LEU A 112 19.70 2.70 -7.42
C LEU A 112 18.40 3.47 -7.70
N ASP A 113 18.31 4.74 -7.29
CA ASP A 113 17.26 5.67 -7.72
C ASP A 113 17.50 6.30 -9.11
N LYS A 114 18.71 6.13 -9.66
CA LYS A 114 19.19 6.61 -10.97
C LYS A 114 19.52 8.10 -11.06
N ASP A 115 19.51 8.84 -9.96
CA ASP A 115 19.82 10.28 -9.93
C ASP A 115 21.29 10.57 -10.27
N TYR A 116 22.20 9.66 -9.92
CA TYR A 116 23.63 9.78 -10.21
C TYR A 116 24.09 8.71 -11.19
N ARG A 117 24.82 9.13 -12.22
CA ARG A 117 25.47 8.22 -13.17
C ARG A 117 26.75 8.81 -13.72
N GLY A 118 27.84 8.04 -13.68
CA GLY A 118 29.11 8.51 -14.21
C GLY A 118 30.23 7.49 -14.10
N TRP A 119 31.45 7.96 -14.35
CA TRP A 119 32.68 7.20 -14.28
C TRP A 119 33.54 7.70 -13.12
N ILE A 120 34.04 6.77 -12.30
CA ILE A 120 34.90 7.05 -11.17
C ILE A 120 36.19 6.23 -11.26
N TYR A 121 37.30 6.80 -10.80
CA TYR A 121 38.59 6.12 -10.80
C TYR A 121 38.58 4.91 -9.86
N GLY A 122 38.96 3.75 -10.40
CA GLY A 122 38.94 2.45 -9.75
C GLY A 122 40.31 1.89 -9.36
N GLY A 123 41.39 2.65 -9.58
CA GLY A 123 42.76 2.17 -9.39
C GLY A 123 43.41 1.70 -10.70
N LYS A 124 44.20 0.63 -10.63
CA LYS A 124 44.95 0.06 -11.77
C LYS A 124 44.58 -1.39 -12.13
N SER A 125 43.78 -2.06 -11.30
CA SER A 125 43.30 -3.42 -11.54
C SER A 125 41.80 -3.42 -11.84
N THR A 126 41.37 -4.36 -12.69
CA THR A 126 39.96 -4.63 -12.97
C THR A 126 39.36 -5.71 -12.07
N ASP A 127 40.18 -6.33 -11.22
CA ASP A 127 39.80 -7.53 -10.46
C ASP A 127 39.23 -7.19 -9.08
N SER A 128 39.35 -5.92 -8.67
CA SER A 128 38.80 -5.42 -7.41
C SER A 128 38.30 -3.99 -7.52
N PHE A 129 37.36 -3.64 -6.65
CA PHE A 129 36.95 -2.25 -6.44
C PHE A 129 37.96 -1.56 -5.53
N ALA A 130 38.63 -0.53 -6.07
CA ALA A 130 39.63 0.26 -5.38
C ALA A 130 39.58 1.72 -5.82
N GLY A 131 40.59 2.52 -5.43
CA GLY A 131 40.72 3.91 -5.85
C GLY A 131 39.68 4.81 -5.19
N GLY A 132 38.56 5.09 -5.86
CA GLY A 132 37.46 5.92 -5.36
C GLY A 132 36.25 5.15 -4.84
N ILE A 133 36.25 3.82 -4.97
CA ILE A 133 35.13 2.94 -4.63
C ILE A 133 35.62 1.70 -3.87
N GLU A 134 34.69 1.06 -3.17
CA GLU A 134 34.88 -0.21 -2.48
C GLU A 134 33.59 -1.03 -2.51
N SER A 135 33.68 -2.35 -2.36
CA SER A 135 32.52 -3.25 -2.28
C SER A 135 31.61 -2.87 -1.11
N TYR A 136 30.30 -2.98 -1.31
CA TYR A 136 29.32 -2.62 -0.28
C TYR A 136 28.12 -3.57 -0.28
N SER A 137 27.79 -4.13 0.88
CA SER A 137 26.55 -4.89 1.05
C SER A 137 25.41 -3.96 1.40
N THR A 138 24.40 -3.90 0.53
CA THR A 138 23.19 -3.06 0.71
C THR A 138 22.24 -3.58 1.78
N THR A 139 22.42 -4.83 2.19
CA THR A 139 21.71 -5.48 3.29
C THR A 139 22.68 -6.20 4.21
N LYS A 140 22.26 -6.43 5.45
CA LYS A 140 22.86 -7.45 6.32
C LYS A 140 22.46 -8.85 5.83
N ASP A 141 23.04 -9.88 6.44
CA ASP A 141 22.66 -11.25 6.15
C ASP A 141 21.19 -11.50 6.48
N ALA A 142 20.49 -12.18 5.56
CA ALA A 142 19.11 -12.58 5.77
C ALA A 142 19.03 -13.66 6.85
N LYS A 143 17.94 -13.65 7.60
CA LYS A 143 17.64 -14.63 8.65
C LYS A 143 16.40 -15.41 8.25
N ASP A 144 16.50 -16.74 8.32
CA ASP A 144 15.32 -17.59 8.12
C ASP A 144 14.42 -17.54 9.35
N VAL A 145 13.11 -17.52 9.11
CA VAL A 145 12.09 -17.57 10.15
C VAL A 145 11.64 -19.02 10.30
N THR A 146 12.13 -19.68 11.35
CA THR A 146 11.91 -21.12 11.59
C THR A 146 10.53 -21.42 12.20
N THR A 147 9.95 -20.47 12.92
CA THR A 147 8.60 -20.59 13.49
C THR A 147 7.59 -19.94 12.56
N ALA A 148 6.55 -20.69 12.18
CA ALA A 148 5.48 -20.19 11.32
C ALA A 148 4.87 -18.89 11.89
N THR A 149 5.10 -17.79 11.19
CA THR A 149 4.65 -16.46 11.57
C THR A 149 3.68 -15.97 10.49
N TYR A 150 2.41 -15.84 10.85
CA TYR A 150 1.36 -15.41 9.93
C TYR A 150 0.99 -13.94 10.17
N LYS A 151 0.95 -13.19 9.08
CA LYS A 151 0.70 -11.75 9.05
C LYS A 151 -0.37 -11.42 8.01
N LYS A 152 -0.81 -10.18 8.00
CA LYS A 152 -1.59 -9.57 6.93
C LYS A 152 -1.00 -8.22 6.57
N PHE A 153 -1.37 -7.69 5.40
CA PHE A 153 -1.12 -6.29 5.09
C PHE A 153 -1.73 -5.39 6.16
N ALA A 154 -0.94 -4.48 6.74
CA ALA A 154 -1.44 -3.46 7.65
C ALA A 154 -2.34 -2.48 6.90
N GLN A 155 -1.90 -2.08 5.70
CA GLN A 155 -2.62 -1.24 4.75
C GLN A 155 -2.48 -1.82 3.33
N VAL A 156 -3.46 -1.55 2.49
CA VAL A 156 -3.48 -1.97 1.08
C VAL A 156 -3.65 -0.78 0.15
N GLY A 157 -3.21 -0.94 -1.10
CA GLY A 157 -3.33 0.07 -2.14
C GLY A 157 -2.21 -0.05 -3.17
N THR A 158 -1.84 1.08 -3.78
CA THR A 158 -0.88 1.13 -4.90
C THR A 158 0.40 1.92 -4.57
N THR A 159 0.58 2.36 -3.33
CA THR A 159 1.71 3.20 -2.89
C THR A 159 3.04 2.45 -3.00
N ASN A 160 4.03 3.05 -3.66
CA ASN A 160 5.32 2.45 -3.95
C ASN A 160 6.44 2.95 -3.01
N ASP A 161 6.32 2.69 -1.73
CA ASP A 161 7.26 3.13 -0.69
C ASP A 161 7.61 2.03 0.34
N GLY A 162 7.20 0.79 0.07
CA GLY A 162 7.41 -0.35 0.98
C GLY A 162 6.25 -0.60 1.95
N THR A 163 5.24 0.29 2.01
CA THR A 163 4.17 0.22 3.03
C THR A 163 2.91 -0.55 2.62
N MET A 164 2.72 -0.79 1.31
CA MET A 164 1.50 -1.42 0.79
C MET A 164 1.75 -2.54 -0.21
N LEU A 165 2.94 -2.67 -0.77
CA LEU A 165 3.24 -3.59 -1.87
C LEU A 165 4.40 -4.51 -1.50
N THR A 166 4.48 -5.67 -2.17
CA THR A 166 5.64 -6.56 -2.09
C THR A 166 6.59 -6.33 -3.27
N TYR A 167 7.85 -6.71 -3.09
CA TYR A 167 8.97 -6.42 -3.98
C TYR A 167 9.83 -7.67 -4.23
N LYS A 168 10.51 -7.74 -5.37
CA LYS A 168 11.41 -8.86 -5.69
C LYS A 168 12.64 -8.89 -4.78
N ASP A 169 13.12 -7.71 -4.40
CA ASP A 169 14.14 -7.47 -3.39
C ASP A 169 13.70 -6.27 -2.53
N PRO A 170 14.23 -6.10 -1.31
CA PRO A 170 13.99 -4.87 -0.54
C PRO A 170 14.27 -3.61 -1.38
N MET A 171 13.48 -2.55 -1.18
CA MET A 171 13.58 -1.37 -2.05
C MET A 171 14.99 -0.77 -2.05
N TYR A 172 15.51 -0.54 -3.25
CA TYR A 172 16.83 0.05 -3.49
C TYR A 172 18.00 -0.75 -2.88
N THR A 173 17.95 -2.08 -2.91
CA THR A 173 19.10 -2.95 -2.56
C THR A 173 19.73 -3.65 -3.76
N VAL A 174 18.92 -3.92 -4.80
CA VAL A 174 19.37 -4.53 -6.05
C VAL A 174 18.99 -3.65 -7.24
N TYR A 175 19.94 -3.37 -8.12
CA TYR A 175 19.70 -2.52 -9.28
C TYR A 175 18.69 -3.14 -10.24
N GLY A 176 17.66 -2.37 -10.59
CA GLY A 176 16.60 -2.81 -11.49
C GLY A 176 15.60 -3.78 -10.86
N SER A 177 15.76 -4.14 -9.59
CA SER A 177 14.72 -4.85 -8.86
C SER A 177 13.47 -3.99 -8.74
N GLY A 178 12.33 -4.65 -8.81
CA GLY A 178 11.03 -4.00 -8.93
C GLY A 178 10.00 -4.61 -8.00
N ARG A 179 8.78 -4.08 -8.10
CA ARG A 179 7.63 -4.61 -7.38
C ARG A 179 7.28 -6.04 -7.83
N ALA A 180 6.84 -6.87 -6.90
CA ALA A 180 6.20 -8.14 -7.20
C ALA A 180 4.74 -7.89 -7.62
N ILE A 181 4.01 -7.07 -6.87
CA ILE A 181 2.64 -6.63 -7.19
C ILE A 181 2.52 -5.11 -7.34
N LYS A 182 1.53 -4.64 -8.11
CA LYS A 182 1.27 -3.20 -8.31
C LYS A 182 0.09 -2.66 -7.50
N ASP A 183 -0.75 -3.54 -6.99
CA ASP A 183 -1.92 -3.24 -6.16
C ASP A 183 -2.12 -4.40 -5.19
N SER A 184 -2.24 -4.09 -3.89
CA SER A 184 -2.51 -5.08 -2.83
C SER A 184 -3.97 -5.12 -2.38
N THR A 185 -4.82 -4.25 -2.91
CA THR A 185 -6.25 -4.16 -2.54
C THR A 185 -6.98 -5.51 -2.63
N PRO A 186 -6.79 -6.34 -3.67
CA PRO A 186 -7.44 -7.65 -3.76
C PRO A 186 -7.04 -8.62 -2.64
N PHE A 187 -5.86 -8.43 -2.05
CA PHE A 187 -5.24 -9.35 -1.08
C PHE A 187 -5.39 -8.87 0.37
N LYS A 188 -6.29 -7.91 0.63
CA LYS A 188 -6.49 -7.30 1.96
C LYS A 188 -6.75 -8.32 3.08
N ASN A 189 -7.43 -9.41 2.74
CA ASN A 189 -7.83 -10.43 3.70
C ASN A 189 -6.87 -11.62 3.73
N ASP A 190 -5.88 -11.66 2.84
CA ASP A 190 -5.00 -12.81 2.68
C ASP A 190 -4.05 -12.94 3.87
N VAL A 191 -3.79 -14.19 4.24
CA VAL A 191 -2.86 -14.54 5.32
C VAL A 191 -1.51 -14.85 4.70
N LEU A 192 -0.51 -14.06 5.09
CA LEU A 192 0.84 -14.09 4.58
C LEU A 192 1.75 -14.84 5.56
N LYS A 193 2.50 -15.83 5.09
CA LYS A 193 3.54 -16.51 5.87
C LYS A 193 4.86 -15.76 5.74
N VAL A 194 5.44 -15.32 6.84
CA VAL A 194 6.80 -14.76 6.84
C VAL A 194 7.80 -15.91 6.86
N THR A 195 8.72 -15.93 5.89
CA THR A 195 9.76 -16.99 5.80
C THR A 195 11.17 -16.48 6.00
N LYS A 196 11.44 -15.20 5.71
CA LYS A 196 12.77 -14.58 5.90
C LYS A 196 12.65 -13.15 6.37
N THR A 197 13.67 -12.67 7.07
CA THR A 197 13.84 -11.25 7.35
C THR A 197 15.24 -10.78 6.96
N VAL A 198 15.37 -9.50 6.63
CA VAL A 198 16.65 -8.87 6.32
C VAL A 198 16.62 -7.41 6.76
N THR A 199 17.78 -6.86 7.13
CA THR A 199 17.92 -5.44 7.47
C THR A 199 18.71 -4.72 6.39
N SER A 200 18.20 -3.60 5.88
CA SER A 200 18.93 -2.73 4.97
C SER A 200 20.06 -1.98 5.67
N SER A 201 21.20 -1.86 4.99
CA SER A 201 22.44 -1.37 5.61
C SER A 201 22.45 0.15 5.87
N ARG A 202 21.73 0.96 5.07
CA ARG A 202 21.75 2.43 5.20
C ARG A 202 20.66 2.97 6.12
N ASP A 203 19.40 2.60 5.87
CA ASP A 203 18.26 3.11 6.65
C ASP A 203 17.92 2.24 7.87
N GLY A 204 18.56 1.07 8.01
CA GLY A 204 18.38 0.17 9.16
C GLY A 204 17.01 -0.48 9.24
N LYS A 205 16.17 -0.36 8.21
CA LYS A 205 14.81 -0.91 8.20
C LYS A 205 14.83 -2.41 8.01
N GLU A 206 13.90 -3.08 8.68
CA GLU A 206 13.69 -4.50 8.49
C GLU A 206 12.66 -4.76 7.39
N TRP A 207 12.97 -5.73 6.54
CA TRP A 207 12.13 -6.24 5.48
C TRP A 207 11.85 -7.72 5.74
N SER A 208 10.60 -8.12 5.55
CA SER A 208 10.14 -9.49 5.65
C SER A 208 9.86 -10.03 4.25
N TYR A 209 10.34 -11.23 3.94
CA TYR A 209 9.88 -11.99 2.78
C TYR A 209 8.61 -12.74 3.19
N VAL A 210 7.53 -12.47 2.45
CA VAL A 210 6.21 -13.06 2.68
C VAL A 210 5.83 -13.98 1.53
N GLU A 211 5.11 -15.04 1.87
CA GLU A 211 4.50 -15.97 0.95
C GLU A 211 2.99 -15.98 1.15
N ASP A 212 2.27 -15.96 0.06
CA ASP A 212 0.84 -16.17 -0.01
C ASP A 212 0.56 -17.49 -0.74
N GLU A 213 -0.16 -18.38 -0.08
CA GLU A 213 -0.46 -19.71 -0.62
C GLU A 213 -1.48 -19.65 -1.76
N ALA A 214 -2.50 -18.79 -1.64
CA ALA A 214 -3.56 -18.66 -2.63
C ALA A 214 -3.12 -17.78 -3.79
N ASN A 215 -2.32 -16.74 -3.51
CA ASN A 215 -1.94 -15.71 -4.46
C ASN A 215 -0.42 -15.56 -4.58
N THR A 216 0.25 -16.58 -5.12
CA THR A 216 1.74 -16.62 -5.23
C THR A 216 2.39 -15.41 -5.92
N SER A 217 1.64 -14.61 -6.69
CA SER A 217 2.13 -13.34 -7.23
C SER A 217 2.49 -12.31 -6.16
N VAL A 218 1.94 -12.44 -4.96
CA VAL A 218 2.22 -11.60 -3.78
C VAL A 218 3.61 -11.90 -3.21
N ASN A 219 4.15 -13.10 -3.43
CA ASN A 219 5.41 -13.53 -2.80
C ASN A 219 6.54 -12.53 -3.04
N GLY A 220 7.15 -12.04 -1.97
CA GLY A 220 8.16 -10.98 -2.06
C GLY A 220 8.47 -10.30 -0.74
N TRP A 221 9.39 -9.34 -0.81
CA TRP A 221 9.81 -8.52 0.31
C TRP A 221 8.86 -7.35 0.55
N ILE A 222 8.58 -7.06 1.80
CA ILE A 222 7.83 -5.88 2.24
C ILE A 222 8.45 -5.35 3.54
N LEU A 223 8.30 -4.06 3.86
CA LEU A 223 8.72 -3.55 5.16
C LEU A 223 8.01 -4.34 6.27
N SER A 224 8.77 -4.82 7.26
CA SER A 224 8.18 -5.57 8.38
C SER A 224 7.11 -4.75 9.12
N SER A 225 7.29 -3.42 9.20
CA SER A 225 6.32 -2.49 9.81
C SER A 225 5.02 -2.31 9.01
N ALA A 226 4.97 -2.77 7.75
CA ALA A 226 3.79 -2.74 6.90
C ALA A 226 2.91 -3.99 7.05
N LEU A 227 3.31 -4.89 7.93
CA LEU A 227 2.59 -6.10 8.28
C LEU A 227 1.97 -5.95 9.67
N LYS A 228 0.76 -6.50 9.83
CA LYS A 228 0.11 -6.67 11.14
C LYS A 228 -0.06 -8.15 11.44
N ASP A 229 -0.20 -8.49 12.71
CA ASP A 229 -0.52 -9.86 13.10
C ASP A 229 -1.81 -10.34 12.44
N ALA A 230 -1.80 -11.59 12.00
CA ALA A 230 -3.00 -12.25 11.50
C ALA A 230 -3.97 -12.64 12.64
N ASN A 231 -3.67 -12.27 13.90
CA ASN A 231 -4.52 -12.50 15.07
C ASN A 231 -4.98 -13.96 15.22
N GLY A 232 -4.08 -14.91 14.93
CA GLY A 232 -4.37 -16.34 15.01
C GLY A 232 -4.97 -16.95 13.74
N GLU A 233 -5.29 -16.14 12.73
CA GLU A 233 -5.67 -16.63 11.41
C GLU A 233 -4.49 -17.34 10.72
N VAL A 234 -4.82 -18.40 9.98
CA VAL A 234 -3.86 -19.23 9.25
C VAL A 234 -4.41 -19.52 7.84
N PRO A 235 -3.54 -19.80 6.85
CA PRO A 235 -4.02 -20.25 5.54
C PRO A 235 -4.70 -21.62 5.64
N ALA A 236 -5.52 -21.94 4.64
CA ALA A 236 -6.35 -23.14 4.64
C ALA A 236 -5.54 -24.43 4.83
N SER A 237 -4.35 -24.57 4.20
CA SER A 237 -3.49 -25.76 4.38
C SER A 237 -2.96 -25.97 5.81
N GLN A 238 -3.02 -24.93 6.64
CA GLN A 238 -2.50 -24.95 8.01
C GLN A 238 -3.62 -24.97 9.05
N GLY A 239 -4.88 -24.96 8.61
CA GLY A 239 -6.07 -24.97 9.46
C GLY A 239 -7.08 -26.03 9.06
N VAL A 240 -8.29 -25.89 9.61
CA VAL A 240 -9.49 -26.62 9.19
C VAL A 240 -10.46 -25.59 8.61
N THR A 241 -10.88 -25.82 7.38
CA THR A 241 -11.87 -24.97 6.70
C THR A 241 -13.28 -25.38 7.11
N ILE A 242 -14.06 -24.46 7.65
CA ILE A 242 -15.46 -24.68 8.03
C ILE A 242 -16.34 -23.86 7.11
N ASN A 243 -17.16 -24.54 6.31
CA ASN A 243 -18.19 -23.92 5.49
C ASN A 243 -19.49 -23.85 6.29
N VAL A 244 -19.92 -22.65 6.63
CA VAL A 244 -21.20 -22.41 7.30
C VAL A 244 -22.29 -22.41 6.25
N ILE A 245 -23.20 -23.36 6.32
CA ILE A 245 -24.23 -23.62 5.31
C ILE A 245 -25.61 -23.37 5.91
N ASP A 246 -26.41 -22.55 5.23
CA ASP A 246 -27.84 -22.44 5.52
C ASP A 246 -28.51 -23.78 5.20
N LYS A 247 -29.09 -24.41 6.22
CA LYS A 247 -29.68 -25.74 6.12
C LYS A 247 -30.87 -25.78 5.17
N ALA A 248 -31.67 -24.71 5.11
CA ALA A 248 -32.87 -24.66 4.30
C ALA A 248 -32.56 -24.51 2.82
N THR A 249 -31.56 -23.70 2.47
CA THR A 249 -31.23 -23.37 1.08
C THR A 249 -30.02 -24.13 0.53
N GLY A 250 -29.20 -24.74 1.39
CA GLY A 250 -27.95 -25.40 1.04
C GLY A 250 -26.82 -24.43 0.64
N LYS A 251 -27.02 -23.12 0.77
CA LYS A 251 -26.03 -22.11 0.38
C LYS A 251 -24.96 -21.92 1.46
N VAL A 252 -23.72 -21.72 1.03
CA VAL A 252 -22.64 -21.28 1.93
C VAL A 252 -22.87 -19.81 2.28
N VAL A 253 -23.09 -19.55 3.56
CA VAL A 253 -23.33 -18.19 4.09
C VAL A 253 -22.09 -17.57 4.70
N ALA A 254 -21.10 -18.38 5.06
CA ALA A 254 -19.75 -17.95 5.41
C ALA A 254 -18.75 -19.11 5.29
N THR A 255 -17.47 -18.76 5.13
CA THR A 255 -16.36 -19.71 5.24
C THR A 255 -15.33 -19.14 6.19
N GLN A 256 -14.78 -19.98 7.05
CA GLN A 256 -13.75 -19.60 8.01
C GLN A 256 -12.69 -20.69 8.12
N VAL A 257 -11.46 -20.32 8.49
CA VAL A 257 -10.37 -21.25 8.75
C VAL A 257 -10.03 -21.19 10.23
N VAL A 258 -10.14 -22.33 10.92
CA VAL A 258 -9.75 -22.47 12.32
C VAL A 258 -8.34 -23.04 12.38
N LYS A 259 -7.49 -22.48 13.25
CA LYS A 259 -6.11 -22.97 13.42
C LYS A 259 -6.10 -24.44 13.82
N TYR A 260 -5.32 -25.24 13.10
CA TYR A 260 -5.13 -26.64 13.43
C TYR A 260 -4.19 -26.81 14.62
N THR A 261 -4.62 -27.58 15.62
CA THR A 261 -3.88 -27.82 16.87
C THR A 261 -3.60 -29.30 17.16
N GLY A 262 -4.01 -30.20 16.26
CA GLY A 262 -3.72 -31.63 16.38
C GLY A 262 -2.27 -31.98 15.99
N ALA A 263 -1.95 -33.27 16.04
CA ALA A 263 -0.68 -33.79 15.53
C ALA A 263 -0.61 -33.67 13.99
N GLU A 264 0.60 -33.61 13.43
CA GLU A 264 0.85 -33.32 12.00
C GLU A 264 0.10 -34.25 11.03
N ASN A 265 -0.05 -35.54 11.38
CA ASN A 265 -0.79 -36.54 10.61
C ASN A 265 -2.09 -37.00 11.29
N GLY A 266 -2.59 -36.22 12.26
CA GLY A 266 -3.80 -36.53 13.02
C GLY A 266 -5.04 -35.83 12.47
N THR A 267 -6.09 -35.87 13.27
CA THR A 267 -7.27 -35.01 13.13
C THR A 267 -7.41 -34.14 14.37
N MET A 268 -8.17 -33.05 14.25
CA MET A 268 -8.66 -32.28 15.38
C MET A 268 -10.19 -32.30 15.39
N ASN A 269 -10.78 -32.25 16.59
CA ASN A 269 -12.21 -32.05 16.71
C ASN A 269 -12.53 -30.55 16.71
N VAL A 270 -13.32 -30.10 15.73
CA VAL A 270 -13.94 -28.77 15.75
C VAL A 270 -15.23 -28.80 16.58
N THR A 271 -15.52 -27.72 17.29
CA THR A 271 -16.70 -27.62 18.18
C THR A 271 -17.52 -26.38 17.86
N ASN A 272 -18.75 -26.29 18.35
CA ASN A 272 -19.62 -25.13 18.12
C ASN A 272 -18.97 -23.80 18.54
N SER A 273 -18.15 -23.80 19.62
CA SER A 273 -17.46 -22.59 20.09
C SER A 273 -16.35 -22.12 19.16
N THR A 274 -15.90 -22.96 18.21
CA THR A 274 -14.92 -22.58 17.19
C THR A 274 -15.55 -21.90 15.97
N VAL A 275 -16.88 -21.96 15.85
CA VAL A 275 -17.61 -21.43 14.68
C VAL A 275 -18.14 -20.04 14.97
N ASN A 276 -17.70 -19.05 14.17
CA ASN A 276 -18.29 -17.73 14.16
C ASN A 276 -19.54 -17.75 13.26
N ILE A 277 -20.71 -17.76 13.88
CA ILE A 277 -21.99 -17.81 13.16
C ILE A 277 -22.32 -16.41 12.63
N PRO A 278 -22.58 -16.25 11.32
CA PRO A 278 -22.93 -14.96 10.74
C PRO A 278 -24.18 -14.34 11.38
N ALA A 279 -24.20 -13.01 11.44
CA ALA A 279 -25.39 -12.25 11.82
C ALA A 279 -26.61 -12.69 10.97
N GLY A 280 -27.77 -12.83 11.62
CA GLY A 280 -28.97 -13.35 10.96
C GLY A 280 -29.17 -14.87 11.06
N TYR A 281 -28.21 -15.61 11.62
CA TYR A 281 -28.29 -17.07 11.74
C TYR A 281 -28.15 -17.56 13.18
N SER A 282 -28.64 -18.76 13.43
CA SER A 282 -28.40 -19.55 14.65
C SER A 282 -27.92 -20.95 14.26
N ALA A 283 -27.20 -21.61 15.17
CA ALA A 283 -26.80 -22.99 14.97
C ALA A 283 -28.05 -23.88 14.75
N ASP A 284 -27.96 -24.82 13.82
CA ASP A 284 -28.94 -25.90 13.76
C ASP A 284 -28.91 -26.74 15.04
N LYS A 285 -29.99 -27.48 15.31
CA LYS A 285 -30.05 -28.42 16.45
C LYS A 285 -28.94 -29.47 16.34
N ASN A 286 -28.64 -29.91 15.12
CA ASN A 286 -27.57 -30.85 14.78
C ASN A 286 -26.67 -30.21 13.71
N PRO A 287 -25.83 -29.24 14.10
CA PRO A 287 -25.13 -28.40 13.13
C PRO A 287 -23.98 -29.15 12.45
N TRP A 288 -23.51 -30.26 13.02
CA TRP A 288 -22.53 -31.14 12.40
C TRP A 288 -23.20 -32.41 11.89
N ALA A 289 -22.77 -32.88 10.71
CA ALA A 289 -23.04 -34.26 10.33
C ALA A 289 -22.24 -35.20 11.25
N LYS A 290 -22.79 -36.37 11.58
CA LYS A 290 -22.15 -37.33 12.50
C LYS A 290 -20.72 -37.66 12.04
N GLY A 291 -19.73 -37.33 12.86
CA GLY A 291 -18.31 -37.62 12.61
C GLY A 291 -17.59 -36.56 11.75
N ALA A 292 -18.31 -35.53 11.28
CA ALA A 292 -17.73 -34.44 10.50
C ALA A 292 -16.94 -33.43 11.36
N GLU A 293 -16.95 -33.59 12.68
CA GLU A 293 -16.21 -32.75 13.62
C GLU A 293 -14.71 -33.09 13.62
N SER A 294 -14.32 -34.32 13.27
CA SER A 294 -12.94 -34.78 13.24
C SER A 294 -12.32 -34.53 11.87
N VAL A 295 -11.46 -33.52 11.78
CA VAL A 295 -10.91 -33.05 10.49
C VAL A 295 -9.40 -33.00 10.52
N ALA A 296 -8.76 -33.50 9.46
CA ALA A 296 -7.32 -33.42 9.27
C ALA A 296 -6.86 -31.99 8.94
N LYS A 297 -5.56 -31.72 9.15
CA LYS A 297 -4.94 -30.44 8.76
C LYS A 297 -5.11 -30.19 7.25
N GLY A 298 -5.51 -28.99 6.87
CA GLY A 298 -5.83 -28.64 5.48
C GLY A 298 -7.20 -29.14 5.01
N GLY A 299 -7.91 -29.92 5.84
CA GLY A 299 -9.22 -30.46 5.52
C GLY A 299 -10.34 -29.43 5.60
N SER A 300 -11.54 -29.86 5.20
CA SER A 300 -12.74 -29.04 5.29
C SER A 300 -13.94 -29.82 5.84
N THR A 301 -14.87 -29.10 6.46
CA THR A 301 -16.12 -29.64 6.97
C THR A 301 -17.24 -28.61 6.88
N ASN A 302 -18.47 -29.05 7.09
CA ASN A 302 -19.69 -28.26 6.96
C ASN A 302 -20.36 -28.06 8.32
N TYR A 303 -20.76 -26.82 8.60
CA TYR A 303 -21.54 -26.44 9.78
C TYR A 303 -22.89 -25.89 9.37
N TYR A 304 -23.97 -26.55 9.76
CA TYR A 304 -25.32 -26.16 9.40
C TYR A 304 -25.91 -25.12 10.36
N VAL A 305 -26.48 -24.08 9.79
CA VAL A 305 -27.19 -23.01 10.49
C VAL A 305 -28.59 -22.82 9.93
N ASN A 306 -29.47 -22.23 10.72
CA ASN A 306 -30.78 -21.80 10.27
C ASN A 306 -30.85 -20.28 10.29
N GLN A 307 -31.46 -19.70 9.26
CA GLN A 307 -31.77 -18.27 9.29
C GLN A 307 -32.75 -17.99 10.42
N LYS A 308 -32.47 -16.94 11.20
CA LYS A 308 -33.38 -16.48 12.25
C LYS A 308 -34.67 -15.93 11.64
N ASP A 309 -35.70 -15.84 12.47
CA ASP A 309 -36.96 -15.22 12.05
C ASP A 309 -36.75 -13.75 11.66
N LYS A 310 -37.62 -13.25 10.77
CA LYS A 310 -37.68 -11.81 10.50
C LYS A 310 -38.28 -11.08 11.69
N THR A 311 -37.99 -9.78 11.79
CA THR A 311 -38.76 -8.87 12.62
C THR A 311 -40.21 -8.88 12.18
N THR A 312 -41.13 -8.63 13.10
CA THR A 312 -42.55 -8.44 12.82
C THR A 312 -42.91 -6.95 12.80
N GLN A 313 -42.07 -6.10 13.39
CA GLN A 313 -42.26 -4.66 13.40
C GLN A 313 -40.94 -3.91 13.60
N ILE A 314 -40.76 -2.79 12.89
CA ILE A 314 -39.66 -1.84 13.12
C ILE A 314 -40.25 -0.52 13.61
N ASN A 315 -40.17 -0.25 14.91
CA ASN A 315 -40.62 1.01 15.49
C ASN A 315 -39.45 1.98 15.70
N PHE A 316 -39.71 3.26 15.48
CA PHE A 316 -38.77 4.34 15.68
C PHE A 316 -39.51 5.59 16.20
N GLY A 317 -38.81 6.43 16.96
CA GLY A 317 -39.30 7.74 17.36
C GLY A 317 -39.21 8.74 16.22
N MET A 318 -40.12 9.71 16.16
CA MET A 318 -40.08 10.78 15.16
C MET A 318 -39.79 12.10 15.87
N LYS A 319 -38.54 12.60 15.82
CA LYS A 319 -38.08 13.72 16.65
C LYS A 319 -37.76 14.97 15.83
N SER A 320 -37.93 16.14 16.44
CA SER A 320 -37.42 17.40 15.88
C SER A 320 -35.88 17.43 15.85
N ASN A 321 -35.28 17.87 14.76
CA ASN A 321 -33.84 18.13 14.66
C ASN A 321 -33.46 19.34 15.54
N THR A 322 -32.61 19.14 16.54
CA THR A 322 -32.22 20.18 17.53
C THR A 322 -31.51 21.39 16.92
N ASN A 323 -30.98 21.26 15.70
CA ASN A 323 -30.31 22.33 14.96
C ASN A 323 -31.27 23.18 14.13
N ASN A 324 -32.56 22.81 14.06
CA ASN A 324 -33.60 23.59 13.42
C ASN A 324 -34.61 24.04 14.50
N LYS A 325 -34.57 25.32 14.85
CA LYS A 325 -35.42 25.94 15.88
C LYS A 325 -36.35 26.94 15.22
N GLU A 326 -37.65 26.62 15.20
CA GLU A 326 -38.71 27.55 14.82
C GLU A 326 -39.36 28.15 16.07
N ALA A 327 -39.54 29.48 16.07
CA ALA A 327 -40.21 30.17 17.18
C ALA A 327 -41.68 29.72 17.28
N GLY A 328 -42.08 29.21 18.44
CA GLY A 328 -43.44 28.67 18.68
C GLY A 328 -43.52 27.14 18.79
N VAL A 329 -42.46 26.41 18.42
CA VAL A 329 -42.39 24.94 18.54
C VAL A 329 -41.49 24.55 19.71
N THR A 330 -41.96 23.66 20.60
CA THR A 330 -41.16 23.14 21.72
C THR A 330 -39.98 22.31 21.16
N VAL A 331 -38.77 22.41 21.71
CA VAL A 331 -37.65 21.54 21.31
C VAL A 331 -37.87 20.12 21.86
N ASN A 332 -37.54 19.07 21.10
CA ASN A 332 -37.75 17.65 21.43
C ASN A 332 -39.23 17.18 21.38
N VAL A 333 -39.99 17.62 20.38
CA VAL A 333 -41.30 17.02 20.11
C VAL A 333 -41.13 15.61 19.55
N ASP A 334 -41.89 14.64 20.06
CA ASP A 334 -42.19 13.40 19.35
C ASP A 334 -43.38 13.66 18.42
N PHE A 335 -43.13 13.74 17.13
CA PHE A 335 -44.14 14.01 16.12
C PHE A 335 -45.20 12.94 16.05
N TYR A 336 -44.94 11.73 16.56
CA TYR A 336 -45.93 10.66 16.55
C TYR A 336 -47.25 11.14 17.14
N ASP A 337 -47.24 11.86 18.26
CA ASP A 337 -48.45 12.33 18.92
C ASP A 337 -49.22 13.38 18.11
N MET A 338 -48.50 14.16 17.29
CA MET A 338 -49.06 15.22 16.42
C MET A 338 -49.63 14.70 15.10
N LEU A 339 -49.36 13.44 14.74
CA LEU A 339 -49.94 12.83 13.55
C LEU A 339 -51.46 12.66 13.70
N SER A 340 -52.18 12.90 12.61
CA SER A 340 -53.59 12.52 12.49
C SER A 340 -53.77 11.01 12.64
N LYS A 341 -55.01 10.57 12.94
CA LYS A 341 -55.32 9.14 13.04
C LYS A 341 -54.94 8.35 11.78
N ASP A 342 -55.26 8.89 10.59
CA ASP A 342 -54.92 8.26 9.32
C ASP A 342 -53.41 8.10 9.11
N GLN A 343 -52.63 9.12 9.46
CA GLN A 343 -51.16 9.07 9.40
C GLN A 343 -50.58 8.05 10.38
N LYS A 344 -51.11 7.97 11.61
CA LYS A 344 -50.71 6.94 12.59
C LYS A 344 -51.00 5.54 12.09
N ASP A 345 -52.19 5.32 11.54
CA ASP A 345 -52.60 4.02 11.02
C ASP A 345 -51.72 3.60 9.82
N LYS A 346 -51.39 4.53 8.91
CA LYS A 346 -50.45 4.31 7.79
C LYS A 346 -49.03 4.01 8.26
N LEU A 347 -48.52 4.76 9.24
CA LEU A 347 -47.21 4.50 9.82
C LEU A 347 -47.15 3.10 10.46
N VAL A 348 -48.13 2.75 11.30
CA VAL A 348 -48.19 1.44 11.94
C VAL A 348 -48.27 0.32 10.89
N ALA A 349 -49.08 0.48 9.83
CA ALA A 349 -49.15 -0.48 8.74
C ALA A 349 -47.78 -0.66 8.05
N ALA A 350 -47.10 0.44 7.70
CA ALA A 350 -45.78 0.41 7.08
C ALA A 350 -44.72 -0.22 8.00
N THR A 351 -44.75 0.04 9.31
CA THR A 351 -43.81 -0.57 10.28
C THR A 351 -43.95 -2.08 10.40
N LYS A 352 -45.13 -2.64 10.07
CA LYS A 352 -45.45 -4.08 10.12
C LYS A 352 -45.39 -4.77 8.77
N ASP A 353 -45.21 -4.01 7.69
CA ASP A 353 -45.15 -4.56 6.33
C ASP A 353 -43.98 -5.54 6.23
N ALA A 354 -44.25 -6.75 5.72
CA ALA A 354 -43.26 -7.81 5.53
C ALA A 354 -42.10 -7.38 4.61
N ALA A 355 -42.33 -6.44 3.68
CA ALA A 355 -41.31 -5.89 2.79
C ALA A 355 -40.28 -5.00 3.53
N ASN A 356 -40.66 -4.45 4.68
CA ASN A 356 -39.80 -3.58 5.49
C ASN A 356 -39.03 -4.33 6.58
N GLN A 357 -39.43 -5.57 6.90
CA GLN A 357 -38.83 -6.37 7.96
C GLN A 357 -37.43 -6.88 7.61
N VAL A 358 -36.57 -6.99 8.62
CA VAL A 358 -35.20 -7.51 8.50
C VAL A 358 -35.07 -8.82 9.26
N VAL A 359 -34.05 -9.62 8.94
CA VAL A 359 -33.76 -10.85 9.69
C VAL A 359 -33.23 -10.49 11.08
N GLN A 360 -33.68 -11.16 12.13
CA GLN A 360 -33.21 -10.88 13.48
C GLN A 360 -31.70 -11.13 13.62
N GLY A 361 -31.01 -10.28 14.37
CA GLY A 361 -29.54 -10.25 14.49
C GLY A 361 -28.84 -9.54 13.34
N THR A 362 -29.57 -9.08 12.31
CA THR A 362 -29.03 -8.18 11.27
C THR A 362 -29.35 -6.73 11.59
N THR A 363 -28.74 -5.81 10.85
CA THR A 363 -28.85 -4.36 11.07
C THR A 363 -30.09 -3.78 10.38
N VAL A 364 -30.89 -3.02 11.13
CA VAL A 364 -31.83 -2.03 10.58
C VAL A 364 -31.04 -0.80 10.19
N THR A 365 -31.14 -0.39 8.93
CA THR A 365 -30.40 0.74 8.34
C THR A 365 -31.30 1.94 8.12
N THR A 366 -30.71 3.12 7.87
CA THR A 366 -31.43 4.34 7.44
C THR A 366 -32.36 4.08 6.25
N SER A 367 -31.95 3.27 5.27
CA SER A 367 -32.79 2.94 4.11
C SER A 367 -34.08 2.20 4.50
N ASN A 368 -34.03 1.36 5.53
CA ASN A 368 -35.25 0.68 6.03
C ASN A 368 -36.25 1.70 6.60
N ILE A 369 -35.76 2.66 7.38
CA ILE A 369 -36.61 3.70 7.98
C ILE A 369 -37.18 4.64 6.91
N GLU A 370 -36.37 5.02 5.92
CA GLU A 370 -36.82 5.83 4.80
C GLU A 370 -37.93 5.17 3.99
N LYS A 371 -37.83 3.86 3.73
CA LYS A 371 -38.89 3.10 3.07
C LYS A 371 -40.19 3.11 3.86
N ILE A 372 -40.11 2.93 5.19
CA ILE A 372 -41.29 2.98 6.06
C ILE A 372 -41.93 4.36 6.03
N LEU A 373 -41.12 5.43 6.13
CA LEU A 373 -41.62 6.81 6.07
C LEU A 373 -42.21 7.15 4.70
N ASP A 374 -41.60 6.69 3.61
CA ASP A 374 -42.09 6.89 2.24
C ASP A 374 -43.44 6.19 2.03
N GLN A 375 -43.53 4.91 2.41
CA GLN A 375 -44.76 4.13 2.34
C GLN A 375 -45.88 4.73 3.20
N ALA A 376 -45.55 5.31 4.34
CA ALA A 376 -46.51 6.00 5.21
C ALA A 376 -46.89 7.41 4.71
N GLY A 377 -46.18 7.96 3.71
CA GLY A 377 -46.37 9.34 3.25
C GLY A 377 -45.89 10.39 4.27
N LEU A 378 -44.89 10.05 5.09
CA LEU A 378 -44.42 10.84 6.24
C LEU A 378 -43.00 11.37 6.06
N LYS A 379 -42.41 11.31 4.87
CA LYS A 379 -41.14 12.01 4.60
C LYS A 379 -41.30 13.53 4.68
N ASN A 380 -42.48 14.04 4.32
CA ASN A 380 -42.87 15.44 4.45
C ASN A 380 -44.34 15.49 4.86
N PHE A 381 -44.66 16.13 5.98
CA PHE A 381 -46.04 16.24 6.45
C PHE A 381 -46.27 17.53 7.22
N ASP A 382 -47.52 18.01 7.21
CA ASP A 382 -47.94 19.18 7.96
C ASP A 382 -48.48 18.79 9.34
N PHE A 383 -48.24 19.64 10.33
CA PHE A 383 -48.76 19.50 11.69
C PHE A 383 -49.11 20.87 12.30
N THR A 384 -49.96 20.87 13.32
CA THR A 384 -50.35 22.09 14.04
C THR A 384 -49.51 22.25 15.32
N GLY A 385 -48.83 23.38 15.45
CA GLY A 385 -48.08 23.75 16.63
C GLY A 385 -48.98 24.10 17.82
N LYS A 386 -48.41 24.20 19.02
CA LYS A 386 -49.15 24.57 20.24
C LYS A 386 -49.70 26.01 20.20
N ASP A 387 -49.11 26.84 19.36
CA ASP A 387 -49.58 28.20 19.07
C ASP A 387 -50.74 28.26 18.06
N GLY A 388 -51.21 27.09 17.60
CA GLY A 388 -52.31 26.96 16.64
C GLY A 388 -51.91 27.17 15.18
N LYS A 389 -50.63 27.41 14.88
CA LYS A 389 -50.15 27.60 13.49
C LYS A 389 -49.80 26.27 12.83
N THR A 390 -49.78 26.27 11.50
CA THR A 390 -49.38 25.11 10.70
C THR A 390 -47.90 25.16 10.36
N TYR A 391 -47.23 24.03 10.50
CA TYR A 391 -45.82 23.83 10.18
C TYR A 391 -45.66 22.58 9.32
N THR A 392 -44.59 22.52 8.54
CA THR A 392 -44.20 21.34 7.77
C THR A 392 -42.96 20.70 8.42
N ALA A 393 -43.04 19.39 8.67
CA ALA A 393 -41.93 18.56 9.09
C ALA A 393 -41.33 17.82 7.88
N THR A 394 -40.01 17.92 7.70
CA THR A 394 -39.25 17.31 6.59
C THR A 394 -38.19 16.37 7.13
N TYR A 395 -38.20 15.11 6.72
CA TYR A 395 -37.23 14.10 7.16
C TYR A 395 -35.80 14.50 6.76
N VAL A 396 -34.84 14.28 7.66
CA VAL A 396 -33.44 14.66 7.48
C VAL A 396 -32.50 13.46 7.62
N LYS A 397 -32.61 12.73 8.74
CA LYS A 397 -31.68 11.66 9.11
C LYS A 397 -32.28 10.71 10.14
N VAL A 398 -31.62 9.60 10.40
CA VAL A 398 -31.89 8.68 11.51
C VAL A 398 -30.70 8.68 12.47
N THR A 399 -30.92 8.55 13.78
CA THR A 399 -29.85 8.12 14.70
C THR A 399 -30.33 7.04 15.69
N PRO A 400 -29.50 6.02 15.97
CA PRO A 400 -28.23 5.72 15.28
C PRO A 400 -28.48 5.26 13.83
N ASP A 401 -27.53 5.48 12.92
CA ASP A 401 -27.64 5.10 11.50
C ASP A 401 -27.84 3.57 11.29
N SER A 402 -27.59 2.79 12.34
CA SER A 402 -27.69 1.34 12.36
C SER A 402 -28.07 0.81 13.76
N THR A 403 -29.07 -0.07 13.83
CA THR A 403 -29.42 -0.81 15.06
C THR A 403 -29.57 -2.29 14.76
N VAL A 404 -28.99 -3.17 15.59
CA VAL A 404 -29.13 -4.62 15.43
C VAL A 404 -30.52 -5.08 15.89
N ALA A 405 -31.25 -5.75 15.01
CA ALA A 405 -32.60 -6.26 15.25
C ALA A 405 -32.58 -7.54 16.11
N ASN A 406 -32.36 -7.43 17.42
CA ASN A 406 -32.27 -8.63 18.27
C ASN A 406 -33.62 -9.21 18.73
N ALA A 407 -34.74 -8.61 18.33
CA ALA A 407 -36.09 -9.00 18.75
C ALA A 407 -37.09 -8.88 17.61
N SER A 408 -38.26 -9.51 17.78
CA SER A 408 -39.37 -9.40 16.81
C SER A 408 -39.85 -7.96 16.62
N ILE A 409 -39.76 -7.13 17.65
CA ILE A 409 -40.09 -5.70 17.59
C ILE A 409 -38.83 -4.89 17.87
N VAL A 410 -38.39 -4.08 16.91
CA VAL A 410 -37.25 -3.17 17.07
C VAL A 410 -37.73 -1.82 17.62
N LYS A 411 -36.98 -1.23 18.55
CA LYS A 411 -37.22 0.08 19.17
C LYS A 411 -35.88 0.81 19.39
N GLY A 412 -35.92 2.08 19.80
CA GLY A 412 -34.73 2.85 20.17
C GLY A 412 -33.97 3.45 18.97
N ILE A 413 -34.66 3.60 17.85
CA ILE A 413 -34.19 4.31 16.65
C ILE A 413 -34.96 5.62 16.59
N ASP A 414 -34.33 6.73 16.25
CA ASP A 414 -35.01 8.03 16.09
C ASP A 414 -34.82 8.57 14.67
N ALA A 415 -35.91 8.89 13.98
CA ALA A 415 -35.92 9.66 12.74
C ALA A 415 -36.06 11.15 13.07
N TYR A 416 -35.21 12.00 12.50
CA TYR A 416 -35.19 13.44 12.77
C TYR A 416 -35.74 14.25 11.60
N PHE A 417 -36.51 15.28 11.95
CA PHE A 417 -37.18 16.15 11.00
C PHE A 417 -36.81 17.62 11.23
N ASN A 418 -36.58 18.33 10.12
CA ASN A 418 -36.53 19.78 10.09
C ASN A 418 -37.97 20.34 10.10
N ILE A 419 -38.15 21.51 10.69
CA ILE A 419 -39.43 22.19 10.81
C ILE A 419 -39.35 23.49 10.03
N ALA A 420 -40.42 23.85 9.33
CA ALA A 420 -40.59 25.15 8.70
C ALA A 420 -42.03 25.63 8.90
N ALA A 421 -42.20 26.93 9.15
CA ALA A 421 -43.53 27.54 9.13
C ALA A 421 -44.11 27.49 7.71
N LYS A 422 -45.42 27.24 7.61
CA LYS A 422 -46.14 27.20 6.33
C LYS A 422 -46.70 28.56 5.93
#